data_AF-A0A1M5GRW7-F1
#
_entry.id   AF-A0A1M5GRW7-F1
#
_cell.length_a   1.000
_cell.length_b   1.000
_cell.length_c   1.000
_cell.angle_alpha   90.00
_cell.angle_beta   90.00
_cell.angle_gamma   90.00
#
_symmetry.space_group_name_H-M   'P 1'
#
loop_
_entity.id
_entity.type
_entity.pdbx_description
1 polymer ?
#
loop_
_entity_poly.entity_id
_entity_poly.type
_entity_poly.pdbx_seq_one_letter_code
_entity_poly.pdbx_strand_id
1 'polypeptide(L)' 'MAKMYKVTVKGTGQLNGPVIINKTVEMEEFMAAKFNGANRYEVIEDFVKVHYPSVKIPNIRNFGASITPVKEEKKKGWF' A
#
# COMPACT_ATOMS: atom_id res chain seq x y z
N MET A 1 -16.34 -14.60 6.33
CA MET A 1 -14.89 -14.43 6.48
C MET A 1 -14.49 -13.17 5.74
N ALA A 2 -13.86 -12.20 6.40
CA ALA A 2 -13.34 -11.02 5.73
C ALA A 2 -12.17 -11.46 4.85
N LYS A 3 -12.26 -11.21 3.53
CA LYS A 3 -11.14 -11.49 2.63
C LYS A 3 -10.03 -10.49 2.90
N MET A 4 -8.82 -10.99 3.13
CA MET A 4 -7.63 -10.15 3.29
C MET A 4 -6.87 -10.00 1.98
N TYR A 5 -6.35 -8.80 1.77
CA TYR A 5 -5.58 -8.42 0.59
C TYR A 5 -4.27 -7.78 1.03
N LYS A 6 -3.18 -8.13 0.34
CA LYS A 6 -1.90 -7.44 0.41
C LYS A 6 -1.94 -6.22 -0.49
N VAL A 7 -1.83 -5.05 0.11
CA VAL A 7 -1.72 -3.79 -0.60
C VAL A 7 -0.27 -3.33 -0.53
N THR A 8 0.38 -3.23 -1.68
CA THR A 8 1.74 -2.74 -1.81
C THR A 8 1.73 -1.37 -2.45
N VAL A 9 2.13 -0.35 -1.69
CA VAL A 9 2.31 1.01 -2.19
C VAL A 9 3.78 1.20 -2.57
N LYS A 10 4.02 1.61 -3.82
CA LYS A 10 5.33 1.93 -4.35
C LYS A 10 5.35 3.34 -4.90
N GLY A 11 6.47 4.03 -4.76
CA GLY A 11 6.70 5.33 -5.37
C GLY A 11 7.97 5.97 -4.86
N THR A 12 8.17 7.23 -5.24
CA THR A 12 9.35 8.00 -4.82
C THR A 12 8.90 9.31 -4.19
N GLY A 13 9.20 9.45 -2.90
CA GLY A 13 9.05 10.71 -2.16
C GLY A 13 10.35 11.50 -2.10
N GLN A 14 10.33 12.61 -1.38
CA GLN A 14 11.48 13.46 -1.13
C GLN A 14 11.62 13.82 0.34
N LEU A 15 12.84 13.80 0.85
CA LEU A 15 13.19 14.37 2.15
C LEU A 15 14.46 15.21 1.98
N ASN A 16 15.63 14.59 2.16
CA ASN A 16 16.96 15.15 1.89
C ASN A 16 17.57 14.52 0.63
N GLY A 17 16.71 14.23 -0.35
CA GLY A 17 17.01 13.36 -1.49
C GLY A 17 15.81 12.46 -1.83
N PRO A 18 15.88 11.70 -2.93
CA PRO A 18 14.82 10.77 -3.30
C PRO A 18 14.71 9.64 -2.28
N VAL A 19 13.49 9.42 -1.76
CA VAL A 19 13.18 8.33 -0.83
C VAL A 19 12.30 7.32 -1.55
N ILE A 20 12.81 6.11 -1.74
CA ILE A 20 12.04 5.02 -2.35
C ILE A 20 11.06 4.48 -1.31
N ILE A 21 9.78 4.58 -1.62
CA ILE A 21 8.70 4.01 -0.83
C ILE A 21 8.31 2.68 -1.48
N ASN A 22 8.36 1.61 -0.70
CA ASN A 22 7.91 0.27 -1.08
C ASN A 22 7.42 -0.43 0.19
N LYS A 23 6.13 -0.29 0.49
CA LYS A 23 5.54 -0.83 1.71
C LYS A 23 4.35 -1.69 1.36
N THR A 24 4.33 -2.91 1.92
CA THR A 24 3.20 -3.84 1.83
C THR A 24 2.52 -3.91 3.19
N VAL A 25 1.19 -3.86 3.19
CA VAL A 25 0.33 -4.05 4.35
C VAL A 25 -0.80 -5.01 4.00
N GLU A 26 -1.29 -5.75 4.99
CA GLU A 26 -2.46 -6.61 4.85
C GLU A 26 -3.69 -5.87 5.39
N MET A 27 -4.76 -5.83 4.60
CA MET A 27 -6.00 -5.19 4.99
C MET A 27 -7.21 -5.90 4.38
N GLU A 28 -8.39 -5.60 4.91
CA GLU A 28 -9.65 -6.14 4.40
C GLU A 28 -9.98 -5.62 2.99
N GLU A 29 -10.75 -6.41 2.24
CA GLU A 29 -11.20 -6.13 0.87
C GLU A 29 -11.73 -4.70 0.68
N PHE A 30 -12.58 -4.23 1.59
CA PHE A 30 -13.18 -2.89 1.50
C PHE A 30 -12.13 -1.77 1.58
N MET A 31 -11.15 -1.90 2.47
CA MET A 31 -10.07 -0.93 2.60
C MET A 31 -9.11 -1.04 1.41
N ALA A 32 -8.78 -2.26 0.98
CA ALA A 32 -7.90 -2.48 -0.16
C ALA A 32 -8.48 -1.88 -1.44
N ALA A 33 -9.79 -2.03 -1.69
CA ALA A 33 -10.45 -1.51 -2.88
C ALA A 33 -10.27 0.01 -3.06
N LYS A 34 -10.14 0.77 -1.95
CA LYS A 34 -9.93 2.23 -1.99
C LYS A 34 -8.61 2.62 -2.67
N PHE A 35 -7.58 1.77 -2.60
CA PHE A 35 -6.29 1.99 -3.27
C PHE A 35 -6.34 1.86 -4.80
N ASN A 36 -7.44 1.33 -5.36
CA ASN A 36 -7.64 1.22 -6.81
C ASN A 36 -8.86 2.02 -7.31
N GLY A 37 -9.58 2.71 -6.41
CA GLY A 37 -10.77 3.49 -6.73
C GLY A 37 -10.48 4.88 -7.29
N ALA A 38 -11.53 5.69 -7.45
CA ALA A 38 -11.44 7.07 -7.94
C ALA A 38 -10.53 7.95 -7.05
N ASN A 39 -10.58 7.76 -5.73
CA ASN A 39 -9.82 8.54 -4.75
C ASN A 39 -8.47 7.89 -4.40
N ARG A 40 -7.95 6.99 -5.24
CA ARG A 40 -6.72 6.23 -4.94
C ARG A 40 -5.53 7.10 -4.56
N TYR A 41 -5.38 8.29 -5.15
CA TYR A 41 -4.25 9.16 -4.88
C TYR A 41 -4.32 9.80 -3.49
N GLU A 42 -5.50 10.19 -3.03
CA GLU A 42 -5.72 10.70 -1.66
C GLU A 42 -5.41 9.60 -0.63
N VAL A 43 -5.89 8.38 -0.90
CA VAL A 43 -5.66 7.22 -0.02
C VAL A 43 -4.17 6.86 0.05
N ILE A 44 -3.46 6.91 -1.08
CA ILE A 44 -2.02 6.67 -1.14
C ILE A 44 -1.26 7.78 -0.43
N GLU A 45 -1.67 9.04 -0.58
CA GLU A 45 -1.05 10.18 0.09
C GLU A 45 -1.17 10.06 1.61
N ASP A 46 -2.36 9.77 2.12
CA ASP A 46 -2.59 9.56 3.55
C ASP A 46 -1.81 8.35 4.06
N PHE A 47 -1.78 7.25 3.30
CA PHE A 47 -0.98 6.08 3.64
C PHE A 47 0.52 6.42 3.77
N VAL A 48 1.05 7.20 2.82
CA VAL A 48 2.44 7.64 2.86
C VAL A 48 2.69 8.58 4.03
N LYS A 49 1.80 9.52 4.35
CA LYS A 49 1.93 10.41 5.52
C LYS A 49 1.95 9.64 6.84
N VAL A 50 1.14 8.59 6.96
CA VAL A 50 1.10 7.75 8.16
C VAL A 50 2.38 6.93 8.33
N HIS A 51 2.88 6.32 7.26
CA HIS A 51 4.04 5.44 7.34
C HIS A 51 5.39 6.15 7.18
N TYR A 52 5.40 7.33 6.56
CA TYR A 52 6.59 8.12 6.24
C TYR A 52 6.33 9.61 6.52
N PRO A 53 6.12 10.00 7.81
CA PRO A 53 5.60 11.33 8.19
C PRO A 53 6.46 12.52 7.77
N SER A 54 7.78 12.31 7.63
CA SER A 54 8.70 13.37 7.19
C SER A 54 8.84 13.47 5.67
N VAL A 55 8.37 12.47 4.92
CA VAL A 55 8.55 12.41 3.47
C VAL A 55 7.56 13.32 2.77
N LYS A 56 8.07 14.25 1.98
CA LYS A 56 7.28 15.08 1.06
C LYS A 56 6.93 14.27 -0.17
N ILE A 57 5.72 14.48 -0.69
CA ILE A 57 5.24 13.87 -1.92
C ILE A 57 5.20 14.95 -3.00
N PRO A 58 6.26 15.10 -3.82
CA PRO A 58 6.30 16.17 -4.83
C PRO A 58 5.31 15.91 -5.97
N ASN A 59 5.02 14.63 -6.28
CA ASN A 59 4.05 14.25 -7.28
C ASN A 59 3.41 12.90 -6.92
N ILE A 60 2.15 12.91 -6.51
CA ILE A 60 1.40 11.70 -6.13
C ILE A 60 1.23 10.72 -7.30
N ARG A 61 1.30 11.20 -8.55
CA ARG A 61 1.22 10.33 -9.75
C ARG A 61 2.43 9.42 -9.93
N ASN A 62 3.52 9.67 -9.21
CA ASN A 62 4.68 8.78 -9.16
C ASN A 62 4.47 7.59 -8.22
N PHE A 63 3.31 7.52 -7.55
CA PHE A 63 2.96 6.45 -6.66
C PHE A 63 1.92 5.54 -7.31
N GLY A 64 2.08 4.24 -7.07
CA GLY A 64 1.13 3.21 -7.48
C GLY A 64 0.87 2.25 -6.32
N ALA A 65 -0.34 1.73 -6.27
CA ALA A 65 -0.71 0.66 -5.36
C ALA A 65 -1.02 -0.62 -6.14
N SER A 66 -0.49 -1.74 -5.66
CA SER A 66 -0.81 -3.08 -6.17
C SER A 66 -1.57 -3.84 -5.10
N ILE A 67 -2.69 -4.45 -5.47
CA ILE A 67 -3.54 -5.22 -4.57
C ILE A 67 -3.48 -6.68 -4.99
N THR A 68 -3.06 -7.56 -4.08
CA THR A 68 -2.99 -9.00 -4.30
C THR A 68 -3.83 -9.72 -3.25
N PRO A 69 -4.73 -10.64 -3.62
CA PRO A 69 -5.45 -11.43 -2.62
C PRO A 69 -4.46 -12.25 -1.80
N VAL A 70 -4.62 -12.24 -0.48
CA VAL A 70 -3.90 -13.17 0.38
C VAL A 70 -4.49 -14.54 0.09
N LYS A 71 -3.77 -15.37 -0.68
CA LYS A 71 -4.05 -16.80 -0.66
C LYS A 71 -3.81 -17.22 0.79
N GLU A 72 -4.84 -17.74 1.45
CA GLU A 72 -4.62 -18.50 2.67
C GLU A 72 -3.59 -19.58 2.32
N GLU A 73 -2.35 -19.38 2.76
CA GLU A 73 -1.41 -20.48 2.82
C GLU A 73 -2.03 -21.46 3.79
N LYS A 74 -2.67 -22.50 3.25
CA LYS A 74 -2.87 -23.73 4.00
C LYS A 74 -1.49 -24.09 4.52
N LYS A 75 -1.23 -23.80 5.81
CA LYS A 75 -0.07 -24.34 6.51
C LYS A 75 -0.11 -25.83 6.24
N LYS A 76 0.79 -26.29 5.36
CA LYS A 76 1.03 -27.70 5.14
C LYS A 76 1.80 -28.14 6.39
N GLY A 77 1.06 -28.38 7.47
CA GLY A 77 1.59 -29.10 8.62
C GLY A 77 1.98 -30.47 8.11
N TRP A 78 3.28 -30.68 7.93
CA TRP A 78 3.80 -32.03 7.84
C TRP A 78 4.25 -32.42 9.25
N PHE A 79 3.68 -33.56 9.66
CA PHE A 79 3.95 -34.37 10.84
C PHE A 79 5.43 -34.44 11.23
#